data_AF-A0A1H2RXH7-F1
#
_entry.id   AF-A0A1H2RXH7-F1
#
_cell.length_a   1.000
_cell.length_b   1.000
_cell.length_c   1.000
_cell.angle_alpha   90.00
_cell.angle_beta   90.00
_cell.angle_gamma   90.00
#
_symmetry.space_group_name_H-M   'P 1'
#
loop_
_entity.id
_entity.type
_entity.pdbx_description
1 polymer ?
#
loop_
_entity_poly.entity_id
_entity_poly.type
_entity_poly.pdbx_seq_one_letter_code
_entity_poly.pdbx_strand_id
1 'polypeptide(L)'
;MRSKRVLRILVSVVVVTLLAVTLFIHSLYLFNPLTFHRDNVTLYNWWHYPKSVVMEIADIDKGWKTVVVTDPDEIRQIYMELKGAPETESRSTKQLGKHFVITTRHAGTSGNVGWIDQFSGYTEGGTSINNGKEVEIGSTLKEMLERLMTE
;
A
#
# COMPACT_ATOMS: atom_id res chain seq x y z
N MET A 1 -15.22 -46.59 -14.48
CA MET A 1 -14.70 -45.63 -15.51
C MET A 1 -15.46 -44.30 -15.56
N ARG A 2 -16.81 -44.28 -15.42
CA ARG A 2 -17.63 -43.05 -15.35
C ARG A 2 -17.29 -42.12 -14.17
N SER A 3 -17.08 -42.65 -12.97
CA SER A 3 -16.73 -41.87 -11.77
C SER A 3 -15.45 -41.04 -11.91
N LYS A 4 -14.41 -41.59 -12.56
CA LYS A 4 -13.14 -40.88 -12.82
C LYS A 4 -13.32 -39.71 -13.81
N ARG A 5 -14.28 -39.78 -14.75
CA ARG A 5 -14.59 -38.67 -15.67
C ARG A 5 -15.38 -37.56 -14.98
N VAL A 6 -16.38 -37.93 -14.18
CA VAL A 6 -17.15 -36.96 -13.38
C VAL A 6 -16.23 -36.24 -12.38
N LEU A 7 -15.34 -36.97 -11.71
CA LEU A 7 -14.36 -36.36 -10.80
C LEU A 7 -13.44 -35.36 -11.51
N ARG A 8 -12.93 -35.69 -12.71
CA ARG A 8 -12.10 -34.76 -13.50
C ARG A 8 -12.86 -33.49 -13.87
N ILE A 9 -14.11 -33.63 -14.29
CA ILE A 9 -14.97 -32.48 -14.63
C ILE A 9 -15.18 -31.61 -13.39
N LEU A 10 -15.49 -32.20 -12.23
CA LEU A 10 -15.66 -31.46 -10.97
C LEU A 10 -14.37 -30.72 -10.58
N VAL A 11 -13.22 -31.38 -10.65
CA VAL A 11 -11.93 -30.73 -10.37
C VAL A 11 -11.67 -29.57 -11.32
N SER A 12 -11.90 -29.75 -12.62
CA SER A 12 -11.74 -28.67 -13.60
C SER A 12 -12.67 -27.49 -13.30
N VAL A 13 -13.93 -27.72 -12.96
CA VAL A 13 -14.88 -26.66 -12.60
C VAL A 13 -14.43 -25.92 -11.35
N VAL A 14 -13.93 -26.62 -10.33
CA VAL A 14 -13.41 -26.00 -9.10
C VAL A 14 -12.20 -25.13 -9.43
N VAL A 15 -11.25 -25.61 -10.22
CA VAL A 15 -10.05 -24.85 -10.61
C VAL A 15 -10.42 -23.58 -11.40
N VAL A 16 -11.32 -23.70 -12.38
CA VAL A 16 -11.77 -22.54 -13.17
C VAL A 16 -12.49 -21.53 -12.29
N THR A 17 -13.35 -21.99 -11.37
CA THR A 17 -14.05 -21.12 -10.43
C THR A 17 -13.08 -20.37 -9.52
N LEU A 18 -12.09 -21.07 -8.95
CA LEU A 18 -11.07 -20.45 -8.10
C LEU A 18 -10.27 -19.40 -8.86
N LEU A 19 -9.84 -19.70 -10.09
CA LEU A 19 -9.12 -18.74 -10.93
C LEU A 19 -9.96 -17.50 -11.22
N ALA A 20 -11.24 -17.67 -11.56
CA ALA A 20 -12.15 -16.57 -11.81
C ALA A 20 -12.34 -15.68 -10.57
N VAL A 21 -12.50 -16.28 -9.39
CA VAL A 21 -12.59 -15.54 -8.11
C VAL A 21 -11.31 -14.77 -7.84
N THR A 22 -10.14 -15.37 -8.04
CA THR A 22 -8.86 -14.68 -7.84
C THR A 22 -8.70 -13.49 -8.79
N LEU A 23 -9.03 -13.65 -10.08
CA LEU A 23 -8.97 -12.56 -11.06
C LEU A 23 -9.98 -11.45 -10.73
N PHE A 24 -11.17 -11.82 -10.29
CA PHE A 24 -12.19 -10.86 -9.86
C PHE A 24 -11.71 -10.03 -8.65
N ILE A 25 -11.17 -10.68 -7.62
CA ILE A 25 -10.61 -9.98 -6.45
C ILE A 25 -9.43 -9.09 -6.88
N HIS A 26 -8.54 -9.58 -7.74
CA HIS A 26 -7.43 -8.78 -8.28
C HIS A 26 -7.90 -7.56 -9.08
N SER A 27 -9.09 -7.61 -9.70
CA SER A 27 -9.66 -6.45 -10.39
C SER A 27 -10.18 -5.37 -9.44
N LEU A 28 -10.59 -5.75 -8.23
CA LEU A 28 -11.25 -4.84 -7.27
C LEU A 28 -10.33 -4.31 -6.17
N TYR A 29 -9.29 -5.05 -5.80
CA TYR A 29 -8.44 -4.74 -4.65
C TYR A 29 -6.97 -4.60 -5.03
N LEU A 30 -6.24 -3.76 -4.29
CA LEU A 30 -4.81 -3.56 -4.45
C LEU A 30 -4.01 -4.82 -4.08
N PHE A 31 -4.48 -5.55 -3.06
CA PHE A 31 -3.80 -6.72 -2.53
C PHE A 31 -4.60 -8.01 -2.76
N ASN A 32 -3.88 -9.09 -3.05
CA ASN A 32 -4.47 -10.41 -3.25
C ASN A 32 -4.61 -11.15 -1.90
N PRO A 33 -5.78 -11.71 -1.55
CA PRO A 33 -6.01 -12.44 -0.30
C PRO A 33 -5.05 -13.61 -0.06
N LEU A 34 -4.54 -14.23 -1.13
CA LEU A 34 -3.67 -15.41 -1.02
C LEU A 34 -2.23 -15.06 -0.68
N THR A 35 -1.76 -13.88 -1.10
CA THR A 35 -0.37 -13.42 -0.90
C THR A 35 -0.26 -12.30 0.11
N PHE A 36 -1.38 -11.74 0.56
CA PHE A 36 -1.41 -10.65 1.50
C PHE A 36 -1.19 -11.16 2.92
N HIS A 37 -0.23 -10.55 3.61
CA HIS A 37 -0.01 -10.70 5.03
C HIS A 37 -0.07 -9.33 5.68
N ARG A 38 -0.78 -9.25 6.81
CA ARG A 38 -0.79 -8.05 7.65
C ARG A 38 0.59 -7.87 8.25
N ASP A 39 1.06 -6.64 8.27
CA ASP A 39 2.34 -6.24 8.82
C ASP A 39 2.20 -4.84 9.42
N ASN A 40 3.31 -4.19 9.75
CA ASN A 40 3.28 -2.89 10.38
C ASN A 40 2.89 -1.76 9.42
N VAL A 41 3.03 -1.96 8.10
CA VAL A 41 2.68 -0.99 7.06
C VAL A 41 1.20 -1.09 6.69
N THR A 42 0.70 -2.29 6.40
CA THR A 42 -0.72 -2.54 6.11
C THR A 42 -1.39 -3.16 7.32
N LEU A 43 -1.98 -2.30 8.14
CA LEU A 43 -2.58 -2.73 9.40
C LEU A 43 -3.86 -3.49 9.20
N TYR A 44 -4.64 -3.22 8.16
CA TYR A 44 -5.95 -3.80 7.96
C TYR A 44 -5.91 -5.02 7.03
N ASN A 45 -7.01 -5.76 6.91
CA ASN A 45 -7.11 -6.86 5.95
C ASN A 45 -7.16 -6.34 4.51
N TRP A 46 -6.75 -7.18 3.55
CA TRP A 46 -6.67 -6.87 2.11
C TRP A 46 -7.91 -6.17 1.54
N TRP A 47 -9.12 -6.49 2.02
CA TRP A 47 -10.36 -5.90 1.53
C TRP A 47 -10.57 -4.43 1.94
N HIS A 48 -9.77 -3.89 2.86
CA HIS A 48 -9.77 -2.46 3.19
C HIS A 48 -9.06 -1.62 2.12
N TYR A 49 -8.39 -2.28 1.16
CA TYR A 49 -7.59 -1.66 0.12
C TYR A 49 -8.21 -1.88 -1.26
N PRO A 50 -9.41 -1.33 -1.56
CA PRO A 50 -9.95 -1.38 -2.91
C PRO A 50 -9.06 -0.59 -3.89
N LYS A 51 -9.09 -0.90 -5.18
CA LYS A 51 -8.36 -0.10 -6.20
C LYS A 51 -8.86 1.34 -6.32
N SER A 52 -10.03 1.64 -5.76
CA SER A 52 -10.59 2.98 -5.67
C SER A 52 -10.04 3.79 -4.49
N VAL A 53 -8.92 3.40 -3.88
CA VAL A 53 -8.23 4.26 -2.90
C VAL A 53 -7.38 5.29 -3.61
N VAL A 54 -7.12 6.38 -2.92
CA VAL A 54 -6.17 7.42 -3.33
C VAL A 54 -5.12 7.57 -2.25
N MET A 55 -3.92 7.97 -2.66
CA MET A 55 -2.81 8.24 -1.77
C MET A 55 -2.38 9.70 -1.90
N GLU A 56 -2.49 10.45 -0.82
CA GLU A 56 -2.08 11.83 -0.74
C GLU A 56 -0.69 11.94 -0.15
N ILE A 57 0.20 12.66 -0.81
CA ILE A 57 1.58 12.88 -0.39
C ILE A 57 1.77 14.37 -0.19
N ALA A 58 1.91 14.79 1.06
CA ALA A 58 2.09 16.18 1.45
C ALA A 58 3.57 16.48 1.73
N ASP A 59 4.10 17.51 1.08
CA ASP A 59 5.39 18.14 1.42
C ASP A 59 5.14 19.15 2.54
N ILE A 60 5.58 18.83 3.75
CA ILE A 60 5.33 19.63 4.95
C ILE A 60 6.19 20.90 4.93
N ASP A 61 7.42 20.79 4.44
CA ASP A 61 8.38 21.90 4.38
C ASP A 61 7.92 23.00 3.40
N LYS A 62 7.11 22.63 2.40
CA LYS A 62 6.48 23.57 1.45
C LYS A 62 5.07 24.01 1.84
N GLY A 63 4.72 23.92 3.12
CA GLY A 63 3.42 24.39 3.61
C GLY A 63 2.27 23.47 3.23
N TRP A 64 2.48 22.15 3.30
CA TRP A 64 1.47 21.12 3.03
C TRP A 64 1.02 21.09 1.56
N LYS A 65 1.94 21.29 0.62
CA LYS A 65 1.63 21.05 -0.80
C LYS A 65 1.39 19.55 -0.99
N THR A 66 0.16 19.19 -1.31
CA THR A 66 -0.27 17.79 -1.47
C THR A 66 -0.41 17.40 -2.93
N VAL A 67 0.14 16.25 -3.28
CA VAL A 67 -0.10 15.56 -4.56
C VAL A 67 -0.94 14.32 -4.32
N VAL A 68 -1.90 14.07 -5.21
CA VAL A 68 -2.83 12.94 -5.10
C VAL A 68 -2.47 11.89 -6.14
N VAL A 69 -2.01 10.74 -5.67
CA VAL A 69 -1.76 9.55 -6.48
C VAL A 69 -3.04 8.73 -6.56
N THR A 70 -3.48 8.44 -7.78
CA THR A 70 -4.71 7.67 -8.06
C THR A 70 -4.45 6.37 -8.81
N ASP A 71 -3.23 6.17 -9.36
CA ASP A 71 -2.86 4.94 -10.03
C ASP A 71 -2.69 3.79 -9.02
N PRO A 72 -3.51 2.73 -9.10
CA PRO A 72 -3.41 1.57 -8.21
C PRO A 72 -2.03 0.90 -8.20
N ASP A 73 -1.33 0.88 -9.35
CA ASP A 73 -0.02 0.23 -9.43
C ASP A 73 1.06 1.06 -8.73
N GLU A 74 1.00 2.38 -8.85
CA GLU A 74 1.90 3.30 -8.14
C GLU A 74 1.66 3.26 -6.62
N ILE A 75 0.39 3.29 -6.19
CA ILE A 75 0.02 3.13 -4.79
C ILE A 75 0.55 1.80 -4.24
N ARG A 76 0.36 0.70 -4.99
CA ARG A 76 0.85 -0.63 -4.60
C ARG A 76 2.37 -0.65 -4.49
N GLN A 77 3.08 0.00 -5.41
CA GLN A 77 4.54 0.10 -5.36
C GLN A 77 5.02 0.83 -4.12
N ILE A 78 4.39 1.97 -3.76
CA ILE A 78 4.72 2.71 -2.53
C ILE A 78 4.55 1.80 -1.30
N TYR A 79 3.45 1.05 -1.21
CA TYR A 79 3.25 0.08 -0.13
C TYR A 79 4.32 -1.02 -0.12
N MET A 80 4.74 -1.52 -1.28
CA MET A 80 5.79 -2.55 -1.36
C MET A 80 7.15 -2.02 -0.87
N GLU A 81 7.51 -0.80 -1.25
CA GLU A 81 8.74 -0.17 -0.79
C GLU A 81 8.71 0.08 0.72
N LEU A 82 7.58 0.57 1.26
CA LEU A 82 7.41 0.74 2.70
C LEU A 82 7.51 -0.59 3.47
N LYS A 83 6.99 -1.69 2.90
CA LYS A 83 7.07 -3.05 3.49
C LYS A 83 8.44 -3.68 3.40
N GLY A 84 9.18 -3.39 2.33
CA GLY A 84 10.54 -3.90 2.11
C GLY A 84 11.60 -3.16 2.93
N ALA A 85 11.25 -1.99 3.48
CA ALA A 85 12.13 -1.18 4.29
C ALA A 85 12.52 -1.89 5.61
N PRO A 86 13.81 -1.81 6.03
CA PRO A 86 14.23 -2.39 7.29
C PRO A 86 13.56 -1.67 8.46
N GLU A 87 12.95 -2.45 9.37
CA GLU A 87 12.49 -1.92 10.65
C GLU A 87 13.70 -1.48 11.47
N THR A 88 13.65 -0.26 12.01
CA THR A 88 14.72 0.27 12.85
C THR A 88 14.25 0.32 14.31
N GLU A 89 14.98 -0.35 15.21
CA GLU A 89 14.69 -0.32 16.65
C GLU A 89 15.14 0.98 17.33
N SER A 90 16.07 1.70 16.70
CA SER A 90 16.48 3.02 17.17
C SER A 90 15.48 4.07 16.71
N ARG A 91 14.80 4.71 17.67
CA ARG A 91 14.17 6.05 17.51
C ARG A 91 15.23 7.12 17.24
N SER A 92 16.19 6.85 16.36
CA SER A 92 17.14 7.83 15.88
C SER A 92 16.38 8.70 14.92
N THR A 93 15.79 9.73 15.50
CA THR A 93 15.08 10.89 14.95
C THR A 93 16.01 11.69 14.04
N LYS A 94 16.59 11.04 13.03
CA LYS A 94 17.28 11.74 11.96
C LYS A 94 16.22 12.40 11.10
N GLN A 95 15.89 13.64 11.43
CA GLN A 95 15.07 14.54 10.62
C GLN A 95 15.96 15.08 9.50
N LEU A 96 16.25 14.23 8.51
CA LEU A 96 17.15 14.55 7.40
C LEU A 96 16.39 14.46 6.08
N GLY A 97 16.59 15.44 5.21
CA GLY A 97 15.85 15.58 3.96
C GLY A 97 14.50 16.28 4.15
N LYS A 98 13.58 16.09 3.20
CA LYS A 98 12.27 16.74 3.17
C LYS A 98 11.29 15.99 4.06
N HIS A 99 10.53 16.73 4.86
CA HIS A 99 9.43 16.18 5.66
C HIS A 99 8.22 15.91 4.77
N PHE A 100 7.75 14.66 4.77
CA PHE A 100 6.57 14.24 4.04
C PHE A 100 5.54 13.53 4.93
N VAL A 101 4.28 13.59 4.51
CA VAL A 101 3.19 12.75 5.06
C VAL A 101 2.48 12.06 3.90
N ILE A 102 2.39 10.73 3.95
CA ILE A 102 1.62 9.92 3.01
C ILE A 102 0.32 9.51 3.72
N THR A 103 -0.84 9.73 3.10
CA THR A 103 -2.14 9.32 3.63
C THR A 103 -2.91 8.55 2.57
N THR A 104 -3.25 7.29 2.86
CA THR A 104 -4.12 6.47 2.02
C THR A 104 -5.56 6.58 2.51
N ARG A 105 -6.50 6.81 1.59
CA ARG A 105 -7.94 6.89 1.90
C ARG A 105 -8.81 6.38 0.76
N HIS A 106 -10.09 6.15 1.02
CA HIS A 106 -11.07 5.87 -0.03
C HIS A 106 -11.27 7.09 -0.95
N ALA A 107 -11.37 6.88 -2.27
CA ALA A 107 -11.66 7.96 -3.21
C ALA A 107 -12.98 8.66 -2.87
N GLY A 108 -13.02 9.98 -3.08
CA GLY A 108 -14.18 10.81 -2.80
C GLY A 108 -14.37 11.18 -1.33
N THR A 109 -13.46 10.79 -0.43
CA THR A 109 -13.47 11.21 0.97
C THR A 109 -12.42 12.30 1.25
N SER A 110 -12.65 13.09 2.30
CA SER A 110 -11.77 14.19 2.72
C SER A 110 -11.65 14.27 4.23
N GLY A 111 -10.55 14.84 4.72
CA GLY A 111 -10.26 14.95 6.15
C GLY A 111 -10.10 13.56 6.78
N ASN A 112 -10.65 13.36 7.98
CA ASN A 112 -10.54 12.09 8.71
C ASN A 112 -11.51 11.00 8.21
N VAL A 113 -12.37 11.31 7.23
CA VAL A 113 -13.35 10.35 6.71
C VAL A 113 -12.68 9.45 5.66
N GLY A 114 -12.89 8.14 5.78
CA GLY A 114 -12.38 7.16 4.82
C GLY A 114 -10.86 6.96 4.86
N TRP A 115 -10.19 7.45 5.90
CA TRP A 115 -8.77 7.21 6.15
C TRP A 115 -8.51 5.72 6.39
N ILE A 116 -7.49 5.19 5.71
CA ILE A 116 -7.00 3.82 5.86
C ILE A 116 -5.65 3.83 6.58
N ASP A 117 -4.62 4.46 6.01
CA ASP A 117 -3.26 4.48 6.56
C ASP A 117 -2.62 5.86 6.46
N GLN A 118 -1.70 6.19 7.37
CA GLN A 118 -0.84 7.37 7.33
C GLN A 118 0.60 7.03 7.72
N PHE A 119 1.53 7.66 7.01
CA PHE A 119 2.96 7.55 7.20
C PHE A 119 3.52 8.97 7.27
N SER A 120 4.44 9.24 8.20
CA SER A 120 5.06 10.56 8.37
C SER A 120 6.55 10.37 8.58
N GLY A 121 7.37 11.05 7.79
CA GLY A 121 8.81 10.79 7.79
C GLY A 121 9.61 11.80 7.02
N TYR A 122 10.91 11.54 6.94
CA TYR A 122 11.83 12.40 6.20
C TYR A 122 12.53 11.61 5.09
N THR A 123 12.78 12.25 3.94
CA THR A 123 13.30 11.56 2.75
C THR A 123 14.70 10.94 2.92
N GLU A 124 15.45 11.35 3.94
CA GLU A 124 16.78 10.83 4.29
C GLU A 124 16.84 10.39 5.75
N GLY A 125 15.67 10.16 6.35
CA GLY A 125 15.49 9.94 7.77
C GLY A 125 14.55 8.80 8.10
N GLY A 126 14.20 8.71 9.38
CA GLY A 126 13.20 7.75 9.84
C GLY A 126 11.80 8.12 9.34
N THR A 127 11.02 7.12 8.94
CA THR A 127 9.60 7.25 8.63
C THR A 127 8.78 6.49 9.65
N SER A 128 7.97 7.23 10.39
CA SER A 128 6.99 6.67 11.30
C SER A 128 5.80 6.13 10.52
N ILE A 129 5.47 4.88 10.83
CA ILE A 129 4.35 4.15 10.25
C ILE A 129 3.25 4.07 11.32
N ASN A 130 1.99 4.26 10.93
CA ASN A 130 0.73 4.03 11.66
C ASN A 130 0.79 3.56 13.13
N ASN A 131 1.47 2.44 13.43
CA ASN A 131 1.63 1.86 14.77
C ASN A 131 2.74 2.48 15.64
N GLY A 132 3.35 3.59 15.22
CA GLY A 132 4.49 4.21 15.89
C GLY A 132 5.82 3.47 15.69
N LYS A 133 5.89 2.52 14.76
CA LYS A 133 7.15 1.91 14.31
C LYS A 133 7.85 2.81 13.30
N GLU A 134 9.17 2.75 13.26
CA GLU A 134 9.99 3.49 12.30
C GLU A 134 10.63 2.56 11.28
N VAL A 135 10.60 2.96 10.01
CA VAL A 135 11.36 2.34 8.92
C VAL A 135 12.26 3.36 8.26
N GLU A 136 13.37 2.88 7.72
CA GLU A 136 14.27 3.69 6.90
C GLU A 136 13.86 3.54 5.42
N ILE A 137 13.55 4.66 4.76
CA ILE A 137 13.09 4.58 3.37
C ILE A 137 14.27 4.28 2.43
N GLY A 138 14.04 3.34 1.50
CA GLY A 138 15.00 3.01 0.46
C GLY A 138 15.12 4.12 -0.60
N SER A 139 16.17 4.04 -1.42
CA SER A 139 16.40 4.98 -2.53
C SER A 139 15.25 5.02 -3.53
N THR A 140 14.62 3.88 -3.82
CA THR A 140 13.49 3.80 -4.75
C THR A 140 12.31 4.65 -4.26
N LEU A 141 11.91 4.49 -3.00
CA LEU A 141 10.81 5.27 -2.43
C LEU A 141 11.17 6.76 -2.37
N LYS A 142 12.42 7.09 -2.01
CA LYS A 142 12.92 8.47 -2.04
C LYS A 142 12.73 9.11 -3.42
N GLU A 143 13.21 8.44 -4.48
CA GLU A 143 13.09 8.93 -5.86
C GLU A 143 11.63 9.09 -6.29
N MET A 144 10.76 8.15 -5.91
CA MET A 144 9.31 8.25 -6.17
C MET A 144 8.71 9.47 -5.49
N LEU A 145 9.00 9.69 -4.20
CA LEU A 145 8.50 10.84 -3.45
C LEU A 145 9.02 12.15 -4.04
N GLU A 146 10.30 12.24 -4.36
CA GLU A 146 10.90 13.45 -4.95
C GLU A 146 10.28 13.78 -6.31
N ARG A 147 10.04 12.78 -7.17
CA ARG A 147 9.34 12.96 -8.44
C ARG A 147 7.92 13.47 -8.21
N LEU A 148 7.14 12.77 -7.39
CA LEU A 148 5.73 13.09 -7.14
C LEU A 148 5.53 14.45 -6.49
N MET A 149 6.41 14.88 -5.59
CA MET A 149 6.30 16.20 -4.93
C MET A 149 6.78 17.38 -5.80
N THR A 150 7.43 17.09 -6.93
CA THR A 150 7.92 18.12 -7.87
C THR A 150 6.94 18.38 -9.01
N GLU A 151 6.08 17.42 -9.33
CA GLU A 151 4.91 17.57 -10.21
C GLU A 151 3.88 18.57 -9.63
#